data_AF-A0A218Q9J5-F1
#
_entry.id   AF-A0A218Q9J5-F1
#
_cell.length_a   1.000
_cell.length_b   1.000
_cell.length_c   1.000
_cell.angle_alpha   90.00
_cell.angle_beta   90.00
_cell.angle_gamma   90.00
#
_symmetry.space_group_name_H-M   'P 1'
#
loop_
_entity.id
_entity.type
_entity.pdbx_description
1 polymer ?
#
loop_
_entity_poly.entity_id
_entity_poly.type
_entity_poly.pdbx_seq_one_letter_code
_entity_poly.pdbx_strand_id
1 'polypeptide(L)'
;MFKFFSPTTIGYISKSFKNSISMLTAIINTYKILGQLKQHLANNQIPLKQIILGIVTAQEKVVDITFSALQNPLLLVAKHLNHENMDNRLAVIYHLEEFSQNYPQYHWEVMGILTNFVQNHAADINQNRFNNNPSPTIPTDIQVALTVIGRRNTHKVESDGQLDLSQTDMRGADLNQANLELANLYQVNLSGANLSGANLSGVILSAANLSGANLSGANLSGAILSAANLSGANLAGANLQQANLYLANLHGATLGETMLTGANLREAKFG
;
A
#
# COMPACT_ATOMS: atom_id res chain seq x y z
N MET A 1 -45.39 53.70 -20.47
CA MET A 1 -44.17 53.32 -21.21
C MET A 1 -43.44 52.23 -20.41
N PHE A 2 -43.97 51.01 -20.38
CA PHE A 2 -43.28 49.84 -19.80
C PHE A 2 -42.85 48.95 -20.96
N LYS A 3 -41.55 48.94 -21.30
CA LYS A 3 -41.00 47.99 -22.27
C LYS A 3 -40.92 46.62 -21.59
N PHE A 4 -41.69 45.67 -22.09
CA PHE A 4 -41.57 44.26 -21.75
C PHE A 4 -40.17 43.76 -22.12
N PHE A 5 -39.46 43.16 -21.16
CA PHE A 5 -38.23 42.41 -21.43
C PHE A 5 -38.56 41.19 -22.29
N SER A 6 -37.73 40.90 -23.30
CA SER A 6 -37.90 39.69 -24.13
C SER A 6 -37.76 38.41 -23.27
N PRO A 7 -38.47 37.30 -23.60
CA PRO A 7 -38.39 36.04 -22.85
C PRO A 7 -36.96 35.49 -22.69
N THR A 8 -36.08 35.77 -23.64
CA THR A 8 -34.65 35.40 -23.60
C THR A 8 -33.86 36.12 -22.50
N THR A 9 -34.22 37.37 -22.18
CA THR A 9 -33.56 38.16 -21.13
C THR A 9 -33.97 37.67 -19.74
N ILE A 10 -35.23 37.27 -19.55
CA ILE A 10 -35.75 36.67 -18.30
C ILE A 10 -35.11 35.30 -18.05
N GLY A 11 -34.94 34.49 -19.11
CA GLY A 11 -34.24 33.20 -19.03
C GLY A 11 -32.79 33.33 -18.55
N TYR A 12 -32.05 34.30 -19.09
CA TYR A 12 -30.66 34.58 -18.69
C TYR A 12 -30.55 35.08 -17.24
N ILE A 13 -31.43 35.99 -16.81
CA ILE A 13 -31.46 36.47 -15.41
C ILE A 13 -31.79 35.33 -14.46
N SER A 14 -32.76 34.46 -14.79
CA SER A 14 -33.11 33.31 -13.92
C SER A 14 -31.98 32.28 -13.82
N LYS A 15 -31.22 32.06 -14.90
CA LYS A 15 -30.08 31.14 -14.91
C LYS A 15 -28.90 31.72 -14.14
N SER A 16 -28.60 33.01 -14.33
CA SER A 16 -27.60 33.73 -13.55
C SER A 16 -27.95 33.73 -12.07
N PHE A 17 -29.21 33.97 -11.72
CA PHE A 17 -29.69 34.00 -10.34
C PHE A 17 -29.68 32.61 -9.68
N LYS A 18 -30.08 31.55 -10.40
CA LYS A 18 -29.92 30.15 -9.95
C LYS A 18 -28.45 29.78 -9.73
N ASN A 19 -27.57 30.24 -10.61
CA ASN A 19 -26.12 30.03 -10.45
C ASN A 19 -25.60 30.77 -9.20
N SER A 20 -26.04 32.01 -8.97
CA SER A 20 -25.69 32.78 -7.76
C SER A 20 -26.18 32.09 -6.48
N ILE A 21 -27.40 31.54 -6.46
CA ILE A 21 -27.94 30.80 -5.30
C ILE A 21 -27.18 29.49 -5.08
N SER A 22 -26.89 28.75 -6.15
CA SER A 22 -26.10 27.52 -6.07
C SER A 22 -24.70 27.81 -5.50
N MET A 23 -24.06 28.88 -5.97
CA MET A 23 -22.75 29.33 -5.49
C MET A 23 -22.81 29.75 -4.01
N LEU A 24 -23.83 30.50 -3.61
CA LEU A 24 -24.02 30.91 -2.22
C LEU A 24 -24.28 29.70 -1.30
N THR A 25 -25.08 28.73 -1.77
CA THR A 25 -25.38 27.49 -1.05
C THR A 25 -24.12 26.64 -0.88
N ALA A 26 -23.28 26.55 -1.92
CA ALA A 26 -21.98 25.89 -1.84
C ALA A 26 -21.09 26.56 -0.78
N ILE A 27 -20.96 27.89 -0.83
CA ILE A 27 -20.17 28.68 0.13
C ILE A 27 -20.67 28.44 1.57
N ILE A 28 -21.98 28.51 1.81
CA ILE A 28 -22.57 28.28 3.14
C ILE A 28 -22.28 26.87 3.64
N ASN A 29 -22.42 25.87 2.78
CA ASN A 29 -22.11 24.48 3.14
C ASN A 29 -20.63 24.32 3.46
N THR A 30 -19.72 24.95 2.69
CA THR A 30 -18.28 24.97 2.97
C THR A 30 -17.99 25.56 4.35
N TYR A 31 -18.58 26.71 4.68
CA TYR A 31 -18.38 27.35 6.00
C TYR A 31 -18.96 26.52 7.15
N LYS A 32 -20.10 25.87 6.94
CA LYS A 32 -20.71 24.98 7.95
C LYS A 32 -19.81 23.77 8.22
N ILE A 33 -19.29 23.14 7.17
CA ILE A 33 -18.33 22.03 7.26
C ILE A 33 -17.07 22.50 8.00
N LEU A 34 -16.51 23.66 7.63
CA LEU A 34 -15.33 24.24 8.30
C LEU A 34 -15.59 24.53 9.79
N GLY A 35 -16.77 25.03 10.15
CA GLY A 35 -17.15 25.29 11.54
C GLY A 35 -17.24 24.01 12.36
N GLN A 36 -17.88 22.97 11.82
CA GLN A 36 -17.98 21.64 12.44
C GLN A 36 -16.62 20.96 12.55
N LEU A 37 -15.78 21.08 11.52
CA LEU A 37 -14.40 20.60 11.49
C LEU A 37 -13.58 21.25 12.60
N LYS A 38 -13.63 22.59 12.72
CA LYS A 38 -12.93 23.34 13.75
C LYS A 38 -13.35 22.92 15.16
N GLN A 39 -14.64 22.65 15.39
CA GLN A 39 -15.16 22.19 16.67
C GLN A 39 -14.72 20.76 17.00
N HIS A 40 -14.73 19.86 16.02
CA HIS A 40 -14.27 18.48 16.19
C HIS A 40 -12.75 18.39 16.41
N LEU A 41 -11.98 19.22 15.70
CA LEU A 41 -10.52 19.38 15.89
C LEU A 41 -10.15 20.01 17.24
N ALA A 42 -11.00 20.86 17.80
CA ALA A 42 -10.78 21.46 19.12
C ALA A 42 -11.03 20.46 20.27
N ASN A 43 -11.88 19.46 20.05
CA ASN A 43 -12.30 18.51 21.09
C ASN A 43 -11.48 17.21 21.10
N ASN A 44 -10.74 16.91 20.04
CA ASN A 44 -9.87 15.73 19.95
C ASN A 44 -8.40 16.13 20.14
N GLN A 45 -7.79 15.75 21.28
CA GLN A 45 -6.42 16.11 21.68
C GLN A 45 -5.31 15.34 20.89
N ILE A 46 -5.40 15.31 19.55
CA ILE A 46 -4.47 14.69 18.56
C ILE A 46 -4.81 13.20 18.35
N PRO A 47 -5.47 12.82 17.22
CA PRO A 47 -4.81 12.47 15.94
C PRO A 47 -5.44 13.06 14.65
N LEU A 48 -6.73 13.45 14.66
CA LEU A 48 -7.43 14.03 13.51
C LEU A 48 -6.81 15.33 13.01
N LYS A 49 -6.32 16.16 13.95
CA LYS A 49 -5.81 17.50 13.67
C LYS A 49 -4.54 17.48 12.82
N GLN A 50 -3.65 16.52 13.06
CA GLN A 50 -2.40 16.37 12.29
C GLN A 50 -2.68 15.87 10.88
N ILE A 51 -3.52 14.83 10.75
CA ILE A 51 -3.93 14.25 9.47
C ILE A 51 -4.70 15.27 8.61
N ILE A 52 -5.70 15.94 9.20
CA ILE A 52 -6.50 16.94 8.50
C ILE A 52 -5.68 18.19 8.20
N LEU A 53 -4.79 18.63 9.10
CA LEU A 53 -3.91 19.77 8.82
C LEU A 53 -2.97 19.42 7.66
N GLY A 54 -2.37 18.23 7.62
CA GLY A 54 -1.57 17.75 6.50
C GLY A 54 -2.32 17.74 5.17
N ILE A 55 -3.56 17.21 5.17
CA ILE A 55 -4.46 17.20 4.01
C ILE A 55 -4.84 18.63 3.58
N VAL A 56 -5.17 19.51 4.52
CA VAL A 56 -5.56 20.91 4.26
C VAL A 56 -4.36 21.76 3.82
N THR A 57 -3.15 21.50 4.32
CA THR A 57 -1.93 22.19 3.90
C THR A 57 -1.41 21.70 2.56
N ALA A 58 -1.71 20.45 2.17
CA ALA A 58 -1.34 19.88 0.87
C ALA A 58 -2.27 20.33 -0.29
N GLN A 59 -3.41 20.97 0.01
CA GLN A 59 -4.38 21.42 -0.99
C GLN A 59 -4.71 22.91 -0.84
N GLU A 60 -4.21 23.74 -1.74
CA GLU A 60 -4.71 25.12 -1.90
C GLU A 60 -6.15 25.19 -2.47
N LYS A 61 -6.83 24.07 -2.70
CA LYS A 61 -8.21 24.05 -3.21
C LYS A 61 -9.05 22.96 -2.54
N VAL A 62 -9.74 23.39 -1.50
CA VAL A 62 -10.97 22.83 -0.89
C VAL A 62 -11.51 21.58 -1.60
N VAL A 63 -11.18 20.40 -1.06
CA VAL A 63 -11.84 19.14 -1.43
C VAL A 63 -13.18 19.02 -0.69
N ASP A 64 -14.19 18.55 -1.41
CA ASP A 64 -15.52 18.17 -0.91
C ASP A 64 -15.41 17.03 0.13
N ILE A 65 -15.08 17.37 1.38
CA ILE A 65 -15.09 16.43 2.50
C ILE A 65 -16.54 16.33 3.00
N THR A 66 -17.22 15.23 2.68
CA THR A 66 -18.52 14.91 3.28
C THR A 66 -18.36 14.53 4.75
N PHE A 67 -19.34 14.87 5.59
CA PHE A 67 -19.31 14.64 7.05
C PHE A 67 -19.12 13.17 7.45
N SER A 68 -19.51 12.21 6.60
CA SER A 68 -19.23 10.78 6.80
C SER A 68 -17.73 10.44 6.73
N ALA A 69 -16.93 11.19 5.96
CA ALA A 69 -15.48 11.02 5.92
C ALA A 69 -14.76 11.53 7.19
N LEU A 70 -15.42 12.39 7.98
CA LEU A 70 -14.92 12.85 9.29
C LEU A 70 -15.12 11.82 10.40
N GLN A 71 -15.98 10.80 10.18
CA GLN A 71 -16.18 9.70 11.13
C GLN A 71 -15.10 8.63 11.03
N ASN A 72 -14.37 8.55 9.90
CA ASN A 72 -13.23 7.65 9.72
C ASN A 72 -12.05 8.39 9.03
N PRO A 73 -11.19 9.08 9.79
CA PRO A 73 -10.07 9.88 9.27
C PRO A 73 -9.09 9.08 8.41
N LEU A 74 -8.91 7.80 8.74
CA LEU A 74 -8.04 6.89 8.01
C LEU A 74 -8.59 6.59 6.60
N LEU A 75 -9.92 6.58 6.43
CA LEU A 75 -10.55 6.47 5.11
C LEU A 75 -10.30 7.72 4.26
N LEU A 76 -10.22 8.91 4.87
CA LEU A 76 -9.87 10.14 4.15
C LEU A 76 -8.40 10.12 3.68
N VAL A 77 -7.49 9.57 4.49
CA VAL A 77 -6.09 9.36 4.11
C VAL A 77 -5.95 8.39 2.94
N ALA A 78 -6.64 7.26 3.00
CA ALA A 78 -6.66 6.28 1.91
C ALA A 78 -7.13 6.89 0.57
N LYS A 79 -8.08 7.83 0.60
CA LYS A 79 -8.51 8.56 -0.61
C LYS A 79 -7.43 9.47 -1.19
N HIS A 80 -6.61 10.12 -0.35
CA HIS A 80 -5.55 11.02 -0.83
C HIS A 80 -4.42 10.23 -1.51
N LEU A 81 -4.10 9.02 -1.01
CA LEU A 81 -3.17 8.12 -1.67
C LEU A 81 -3.59 7.75 -3.10
N ASN A 82 -4.88 7.77 -3.43
CA ASN A 82 -5.42 7.37 -4.74
C ASN A 82 -5.59 8.54 -5.74
N HIS A 83 -5.46 9.80 -5.32
CA HIS A 83 -5.86 10.97 -6.13
C HIS A 83 -4.76 12.03 -6.35
N GLU A 84 -3.56 11.85 -5.81
CA GLU A 84 -2.56 12.92 -5.75
C GLU A 84 -1.24 12.64 -6.51
N ASN A 85 -0.49 13.71 -6.75
CA ASN A 85 0.92 13.67 -7.20
C ASN A 85 1.76 12.79 -6.25
N MET A 86 2.77 12.10 -6.80
CA MET A 86 3.78 11.31 -6.10
C MET A 86 4.31 11.98 -4.82
N ASP A 87 4.67 13.26 -4.87
CA ASP A 87 5.22 13.99 -3.71
C ASP A 87 4.25 14.01 -2.52
N ASN A 88 2.96 14.17 -2.79
CA ASN A 88 1.95 14.13 -1.75
C ASN A 88 1.73 12.72 -1.22
N ARG A 89 1.75 11.71 -2.10
CA ARG A 89 1.64 10.30 -1.67
C ARG A 89 2.77 9.95 -0.71
N LEU A 90 4.00 10.38 -1.01
CA LEU A 90 5.15 10.23 -0.12
C LEU A 90 4.93 10.93 1.23
N ALA A 91 4.49 12.19 1.23
CA ALA A 91 4.20 12.93 2.47
C ALA A 91 3.14 12.19 3.32
N VAL A 92 2.08 11.69 2.68
CA VAL A 92 1.03 10.93 3.35
C VAL A 92 1.58 9.62 3.94
N ILE A 93 2.42 8.88 3.21
CA ILE A 93 3.03 7.63 3.71
C ILE A 93 3.90 7.90 4.95
N TYR A 94 4.72 8.96 4.94
CA TYR A 94 5.54 9.32 6.11
C TYR A 94 4.70 9.74 7.31
N HIS A 95 3.63 10.52 7.09
CA HIS A 95 2.71 10.88 8.17
C HIS A 95 1.97 9.65 8.73
N LEU A 96 1.62 8.68 7.89
CA LEU A 96 1.05 7.42 8.34
C LEU A 96 2.05 6.60 9.18
N GLU A 97 3.32 6.53 8.75
CA GLU A 97 4.38 5.86 9.53
C GLU A 97 4.52 6.51 10.91
N GLU A 98 4.73 7.83 10.96
CA GLU A 98 4.84 8.59 12.21
C GLU A 98 3.60 8.41 13.11
N PHE A 99 2.41 8.43 12.50
CA PHE A 99 1.16 8.19 13.20
C PHE A 99 1.14 6.80 13.85
N SER A 100 1.52 5.75 13.13
CA SER A 100 1.54 4.37 13.65
C SER A 100 2.55 4.19 14.80
N GLN A 101 3.58 5.03 14.85
CA GLN A 101 4.57 5.03 15.93
C GLN A 101 4.02 5.70 17.19
N ASN A 102 3.35 6.85 17.03
CA ASN A 102 2.76 7.64 18.10
C ASN A 102 1.45 7.05 18.65
N TYR A 103 0.73 6.29 17.82
CA TYR A 103 -0.56 5.67 18.17
C TYR A 103 -0.55 4.16 17.84
N PRO A 104 0.11 3.33 18.67
CA PRO A 104 0.26 1.90 18.44
C PRO A 104 -1.05 1.13 18.21
N GLN A 105 -2.16 1.60 18.78
CA GLN A 105 -3.48 1.00 18.62
C GLN A 105 -4.04 1.10 17.19
N TYR A 106 -3.48 1.96 16.33
CA TYR A 106 -3.87 2.09 14.92
C TYR A 106 -2.84 1.49 13.97
N HIS A 107 -1.85 0.77 14.50
CA HIS A 107 -0.71 0.30 13.71
C HIS A 107 -1.17 -0.59 12.55
N TRP A 108 -2.07 -1.55 12.82
CA TRP A 108 -2.56 -2.47 11.82
C TRP A 108 -3.46 -1.82 10.78
N GLU A 109 -4.28 -0.83 11.17
CA GLU A 109 -5.07 -0.07 10.22
C GLU A 109 -4.17 0.74 9.27
N VAL A 110 -3.09 1.33 9.79
CA VAL A 110 -2.08 1.99 8.94
C VAL A 110 -1.44 0.99 7.98
N MET A 111 -1.03 -0.19 8.47
CA MET A 111 -0.47 -1.23 7.60
C MET A 111 -1.49 -1.65 6.53
N GLY A 112 -2.76 -1.81 6.89
CA GLY A 112 -3.84 -2.13 5.95
C GLY A 112 -4.05 -1.07 4.88
N ILE A 113 -3.96 0.22 5.22
CA ILE A 113 -4.03 1.33 4.26
C ILE A 113 -2.85 1.27 3.28
N LEU A 114 -1.63 1.09 3.79
CA LEU A 114 -0.43 1.02 2.95
C LEU A 114 -0.43 -0.24 2.07
N THR A 115 -0.87 -1.37 2.60
CA THR A 115 -1.05 -2.61 1.84
C THR A 115 -2.04 -2.43 0.70
N ASN A 116 -3.21 -1.82 0.97
CA ASN A 116 -4.21 -1.51 -0.06
C ASN A 116 -3.66 -0.52 -1.10
N PHE A 117 -2.88 0.48 -0.67
CA PHE A 117 -2.20 1.39 -1.58
C PHE A 117 -1.26 0.64 -2.53
N VAL A 118 -0.40 -0.24 -1.99
CA VAL A 118 0.49 -1.08 -2.80
C VAL A 118 -0.34 -1.96 -3.74
N GLN A 119 -1.38 -2.64 -3.26
CA GLN A 119 -2.23 -3.47 -4.11
C GLN A 119 -2.83 -2.68 -5.29
N ASN A 120 -3.35 -1.48 -5.07
CA ASN A 120 -3.98 -0.69 -6.14
C ASN A 120 -3.00 -0.08 -7.14
N HIS A 121 -1.75 0.16 -6.73
CA HIS A 121 -0.75 0.84 -7.57
C HIS A 121 0.34 -0.09 -8.11
N ALA A 122 0.49 -1.26 -7.51
CA ALA A 122 1.35 -2.35 -7.95
C ALA A 122 0.56 -3.49 -8.62
N ALA A 123 -0.77 -3.37 -8.73
CA ALA A 123 -1.57 -4.35 -9.48
C ALA A 123 -1.28 -4.25 -10.99
N ASP A 124 -1.04 -5.42 -11.57
CA ASP A 124 -1.16 -5.82 -12.98
C ASP A 124 0.11 -5.85 -13.86
N ILE A 125 0.62 -7.08 -14.10
CA ILE A 125 1.21 -7.49 -15.40
C ILE A 125 0.60 -8.84 -15.84
N ASN A 126 -0.73 -8.88 -16.03
CA ASN A 126 -1.33 -9.79 -17.01
C ASN A 126 -1.40 -9.15 -18.42
N GLN A 127 -0.83 -7.95 -18.64
CA GLN A 127 -0.85 -7.31 -19.96
C GLN A 127 0.50 -7.17 -20.67
N ASN A 128 1.66 -7.42 -20.06
CA ASN A 128 2.92 -7.30 -20.80
C ASN A 128 4.01 -8.27 -20.33
N ARG A 129 3.85 -9.53 -20.77
CA ARG A 129 4.88 -10.44 -21.31
C ARG A 129 6.12 -10.71 -20.44
N PHE A 130 6.68 -11.88 -20.69
CA PHE A 130 8.10 -12.20 -20.58
C PHE A 130 8.98 -11.19 -21.35
N ASN A 131 8.93 -9.91 -20.97
CA ASN A 131 9.77 -8.87 -21.51
C ASN A 131 11.09 -8.95 -20.76
N ASN A 132 12.10 -9.41 -21.48
CA ASN A 132 13.52 -9.51 -21.14
C ASN A 132 14.16 -8.13 -20.85
N ASN A 133 13.45 -7.18 -20.27
CA ASN A 133 13.96 -5.84 -20.03
C ASN A 133 14.53 -5.74 -18.60
N PRO A 134 15.86 -5.60 -18.44
CA PRO A 134 16.56 -5.77 -17.17
C PRO A 134 16.79 -4.42 -16.48
N SER A 135 15.78 -3.57 -16.31
CA SER A 135 15.92 -2.45 -15.38
C SER A 135 14.66 -2.07 -14.60
N PRO A 136 14.80 -1.85 -13.28
CA PRO A 136 13.94 -2.52 -12.32
C PRO A 136 13.66 -1.63 -11.11
N THR A 137 12.56 -0.90 -11.07
CA THR A 137 12.17 -0.26 -9.81
C THR A 137 10.69 -0.05 -9.86
N ILE A 138 10.00 -0.71 -8.95
CA ILE A 138 8.70 -0.24 -8.50
C ILE A 138 8.73 1.27 -8.25
N PRO A 139 7.63 2.00 -8.50
CA PRO A 139 7.50 3.40 -8.16
C PRO A 139 8.00 3.73 -6.73
N THR A 140 8.63 4.89 -6.57
CA THR A 140 9.29 5.29 -5.30
C THR A 140 8.33 5.29 -4.12
N ASP A 141 7.11 5.76 -4.29
CA ASP A 141 6.04 5.68 -3.28
C ASP A 141 5.66 4.25 -2.90
N ILE A 142 5.61 3.32 -3.87
CA ILE A 142 5.39 1.90 -3.60
C ILE A 142 6.57 1.34 -2.79
N GLN A 143 7.81 1.67 -3.16
CA GLN A 143 9.00 1.27 -2.39
C GLN A 143 8.98 1.83 -0.97
N VAL A 144 8.58 3.09 -0.79
CA VAL A 144 8.47 3.71 0.54
C VAL A 144 7.36 3.07 1.35
N ALA A 145 6.18 2.83 0.77
CA ALA A 145 5.10 2.11 1.43
C ALA A 145 5.53 0.70 1.87
N LEU A 146 6.21 -0.05 1.00
CA LEU A 146 6.77 -1.36 1.33
C LEU A 146 7.81 -1.31 2.44
N THR A 147 8.64 -0.27 2.46
CA THR A 147 9.62 -0.06 3.53
C THR A 147 8.93 0.12 4.88
N VAL A 148 7.84 0.91 4.93
CA VAL A 148 7.04 1.09 6.15
C VAL A 148 6.38 -0.22 6.58
N ILE A 149 5.76 -0.94 5.63
CA ILE A 149 5.15 -2.26 5.85
C ILE A 149 6.17 -3.27 6.39
N GLY A 150 7.39 -3.27 5.83
CA GLY A 150 8.49 -4.14 6.21
C GLY A 150 9.06 -3.84 7.60
N ARG A 151 8.89 -2.61 8.11
CA ARG A 151 9.31 -2.21 9.46
C ARG A 151 8.22 -2.43 10.52
N ARG A 152 7.08 -3.04 10.16
CA ARG A 152 5.97 -3.23 11.08
C ARG A 152 6.36 -4.07 12.30
N ASN A 153 5.65 -3.83 13.39
CA ASN A 153 5.79 -4.60 14.62
C ASN A 153 4.63 -5.59 14.75
N THR A 154 4.92 -6.88 14.55
CA THR A 154 3.93 -7.98 14.61
C THR A 154 3.37 -8.25 16.01
N HIS A 155 3.95 -7.66 17.07
CA HIS A 155 3.54 -7.85 18.47
C HIS A 155 2.73 -6.67 19.03
N LYS A 156 2.46 -5.63 18.22
CA LYS A 156 1.55 -4.54 18.60
C LYS A 156 0.10 -5.00 18.39
N VAL A 157 -0.69 -4.80 19.44
CA VAL A 157 -2.05 -5.27 19.72
C VAL A 157 -3.03 -5.24 18.53
N GLU A 158 -3.84 -6.31 18.45
CA GLU A 158 -5.13 -6.48 17.75
C GLU A 158 -5.23 -6.03 16.28
N SER A 159 -4.74 -6.88 15.38
CA SER A 159 -5.60 -7.24 14.25
C SER A 159 -5.30 -8.65 13.77
N ASP A 160 -6.36 -9.39 13.44
CA ASP A 160 -6.31 -10.70 12.80
C ASP A 160 -5.91 -10.60 11.31
N GLY A 161 -5.48 -9.42 10.87
CA GLY A 161 -5.20 -9.07 9.49
C GLY A 161 -3.85 -9.60 9.04
N GLN A 162 -3.86 -10.76 8.39
CA GLN A 162 -2.78 -11.14 7.48
C GLN A 162 -2.56 -10.00 6.47
N LEU A 163 -1.31 -9.55 6.30
CA LEU A 163 -1.00 -8.61 5.22
C LEU A 163 -1.23 -9.29 3.88
N ASP A 164 -2.14 -8.75 3.07
CA ASP A 164 -2.39 -9.28 1.74
C ASP A 164 -1.70 -8.43 0.68
N LEU A 165 -0.57 -8.91 0.18
CA LEU A 165 0.18 -8.35 -0.94
C LEU A 165 0.13 -9.30 -2.15
N SER A 166 -0.84 -10.21 -2.18
CA SER A 166 -0.97 -11.18 -3.26
C SER A 166 -1.21 -10.49 -4.61
N GLN A 167 -0.73 -11.13 -5.67
CA GLN A 167 -0.91 -10.69 -7.07
C GLN A 167 -0.38 -9.28 -7.38
N THR A 168 0.57 -8.77 -6.59
CA THR A 168 1.23 -7.48 -6.82
C THR A 168 2.55 -7.63 -7.58
N ASP A 169 2.91 -6.63 -8.38
CA ASP A 169 4.22 -6.52 -8.99
C ASP A 169 5.18 -5.72 -8.09
N MET A 170 6.12 -6.43 -7.47
CA MET A 170 7.15 -5.90 -6.58
C MET A 170 8.56 -6.24 -7.10
N ARG A 171 8.73 -6.30 -8.42
CA ARG A 171 10.01 -6.66 -9.04
C ARG A 171 11.11 -5.68 -8.67
N GLY A 172 12.26 -6.22 -8.27
CA GLY A 172 13.41 -5.41 -7.88
C GLY A 172 13.21 -4.58 -6.60
N ALA A 173 12.12 -4.80 -5.84
CA ALA A 173 11.90 -4.10 -4.59
C ALA A 173 13.05 -4.35 -3.60
N ASP A 174 13.43 -3.31 -2.86
CA ASP A 174 14.33 -3.44 -1.72
C ASP A 174 13.53 -3.72 -0.44
N LEU A 175 13.63 -4.96 0.02
CA LEU A 175 12.95 -5.52 1.19
C LEU A 175 14.00 -6.15 2.12
N ASN A 176 15.25 -5.65 2.11
CA ASN A 176 16.30 -6.08 3.02
C ASN A 176 15.82 -5.97 4.47
N GLN A 177 15.98 -7.07 5.22
CA GLN A 177 15.55 -7.17 6.63
C GLN A 177 14.07 -6.86 6.88
N ALA A 178 13.24 -6.81 5.83
CA ALA A 178 11.82 -6.56 5.98
C ALA A 178 11.19 -7.70 6.80
N ASN A 179 10.38 -7.33 7.78
CA ASN A 179 9.45 -8.24 8.40
C ASN A 179 8.28 -8.44 7.42
N LEU A 180 8.07 -9.66 6.96
CA LEU A 180 6.98 -10.12 6.08
C LEU A 180 6.38 -11.42 6.64
N GLU A 181 6.60 -11.67 7.94
CA GLU A 181 6.05 -12.80 8.68
C GLU A 181 4.55 -12.94 8.47
N LEU A 182 4.13 -14.17 8.15
CA LEU A 182 2.76 -14.58 7.90
C LEU A 182 2.02 -13.80 6.80
N ALA A 183 2.70 -12.97 6.00
CA ALA A 183 2.06 -12.24 4.92
C ALA A 183 1.53 -13.19 3.81
N ASN A 184 0.45 -12.80 3.17
CA ASN A 184 0.00 -13.41 1.93
C ASN A 184 0.67 -12.72 0.74
N LEU A 185 1.58 -13.44 0.09
CA LEU A 185 2.30 -13.07 -1.12
C LEU A 185 1.99 -14.06 -2.26
N TYR A 186 0.80 -14.65 -2.25
CA TYR A 186 0.34 -15.55 -3.31
C TYR A 186 0.46 -14.90 -4.69
N GLN A 187 1.09 -15.59 -5.64
CA GLN A 187 1.30 -15.10 -7.02
C GLN A 187 1.99 -13.72 -7.13
N VAL A 188 2.71 -13.28 -6.10
CA VAL A 188 3.45 -12.03 -6.16
C VAL A 188 4.61 -12.11 -7.17
N ASN A 189 4.95 -10.99 -7.79
CA ASN A 189 6.17 -10.89 -8.60
C ASN A 189 7.27 -10.16 -7.82
N LEU A 190 8.23 -10.90 -7.28
CA LEU A 190 9.41 -10.44 -6.56
C LEU A 190 10.71 -10.72 -7.35
N SER A 191 10.64 -10.87 -8.67
CA SER A 191 11.84 -11.19 -9.46
C SER A 191 12.91 -10.11 -9.28
N GLY A 192 14.14 -10.52 -8.97
CA GLY A 192 15.26 -9.62 -8.72
C GLY A 192 15.15 -8.77 -7.44
N ALA A 193 14.15 -8.99 -6.59
CA ALA A 193 14.01 -8.25 -5.34
C ALA A 193 15.14 -8.55 -4.35
N ASN A 194 15.50 -7.58 -3.53
CA ASN A 194 16.43 -7.76 -2.42
C ASN A 194 15.65 -8.09 -1.14
N LEU A 195 15.66 -9.35 -0.73
CA LEU A 195 15.02 -9.88 0.47
C LEU A 195 16.06 -10.41 1.48
N SER A 196 17.31 -9.95 1.37
CA SER A 196 18.38 -10.45 2.24
C SER A 196 18.09 -10.16 3.71
N GLY A 197 18.22 -11.18 4.55
CA GLY A 197 17.91 -11.11 5.98
C GLY A 197 16.43 -10.86 6.32
N ALA A 198 15.51 -10.87 5.35
CA ALA A 198 14.09 -10.65 5.60
C ALA A 198 13.49 -11.75 6.49
N ASN A 199 12.54 -11.38 7.35
CA ASN A 199 11.74 -12.35 8.10
C ASN A 199 10.50 -12.73 7.28
N LEU A 200 10.50 -13.93 6.73
CA LEU A 200 9.45 -14.53 5.88
C LEU A 200 8.87 -15.80 6.55
N SER A 201 8.93 -15.89 7.88
CA SER A 201 8.39 -17.03 8.63
C SER A 201 6.90 -17.23 8.32
N GLY A 202 6.53 -18.45 7.94
CA GLY A 202 5.14 -18.82 7.63
C GLY A 202 4.50 -18.05 6.48
N VAL A 203 5.28 -17.33 5.65
CA VAL A 203 4.74 -16.55 4.53
C VAL A 203 4.09 -17.45 3.47
N ILE A 204 3.06 -16.96 2.81
CA ILE A 204 2.43 -17.64 1.66
C ILE A 204 3.02 -17.08 0.38
N LEU A 205 3.86 -17.85 -0.30
CA LEU A 205 4.51 -17.52 -1.58
C LEU A 205 4.14 -18.51 -2.69
N SER A 206 3.01 -19.22 -2.56
CA SER A 206 2.56 -20.17 -3.57
C SER A 206 2.42 -19.49 -4.93
N ALA A 207 2.99 -20.11 -5.97
CA ALA A 207 3.07 -19.60 -7.34
C ALA A 207 3.70 -18.20 -7.50
N ALA A 208 4.47 -17.73 -6.51
CA ALA A 208 5.21 -16.46 -6.60
C ALA A 208 6.38 -16.56 -7.58
N ASN A 209 6.74 -15.43 -8.19
CA ASN A 209 7.95 -15.29 -8.99
C ASN A 209 9.07 -14.62 -8.18
N LEU A 210 10.07 -15.39 -7.76
CA LEU A 210 11.26 -14.95 -7.03
C LEU A 210 12.53 -15.13 -7.88
N SER A 211 12.41 -15.21 -9.21
CA SER A 211 13.56 -15.47 -10.07
C SER A 211 14.64 -14.40 -9.90
N GLY A 212 15.88 -14.81 -9.64
CA GLY A 212 17.02 -13.92 -9.40
C GLY A 212 16.92 -13.08 -8.12
N ALA A 213 15.96 -13.32 -7.24
CA ALA A 213 15.86 -12.58 -5.98
C ALA A 213 17.03 -12.91 -5.03
N ASN A 214 17.44 -11.93 -4.24
CA ASN A 214 18.43 -12.13 -3.19
C ASN A 214 17.74 -12.44 -1.85
N LEU A 215 17.76 -13.71 -1.43
CA LEU A 215 17.18 -14.21 -0.17
C LEU A 215 18.28 -14.63 0.82
N SER A 216 19.52 -14.13 0.67
CA SER A 216 20.61 -14.55 1.53
C SER A 216 20.32 -14.27 3.01
N GLY A 217 20.52 -15.27 3.86
CA GLY A 217 20.23 -15.19 5.30
C GLY A 217 18.76 -14.95 5.67
N ALA A 218 17.81 -15.00 4.71
CA ALA A 218 16.40 -14.78 5.01
C ALA A 218 15.81 -15.92 5.84
N ASN A 219 14.86 -15.60 6.71
CA ASN A 219 14.13 -16.60 7.49
C ASN A 219 12.84 -17.01 6.77
N LEU A 220 12.81 -18.15 6.10
CA LEU A 220 11.64 -18.73 5.42
C LEU A 220 11.09 -19.97 6.17
N SER A 221 11.31 -20.07 7.47
CA SER A 221 10.85 -21.23 8.25
C SER A 221 9.34 -21.40 8.13
N GLY A 222 8.88 -22.60 7.73
CA GLY A 222 7.47 -22.90 7.53
C GLY A 222 6.80 -22.16 6.37
N ALA A 223 7.55 -21.48 5.50
CA ALA A 223 6.99 -20.78 4.34
C ALA A 223 6.33 -21.75 3.35
N ILE A 224 5.28 -21.30 2.67
CA ILE A 224 4.59 -22.06 1.63
C ILE A 224 5.05 -21.53 0.26
N LEU A 225 5.95 -22.25 -0.40
CA LEU A 225 6.58 -21.91 -1.69
C LEU A 225 6.12 -22.85 -2.80
N SER A 226 4.92 -23.45 -2.68
CA SER A 226 4.46 -24.44 -3.66
C SER A 226 4.38 -23.82 -5.06
N ALA A 227 4.99 -24.46 -6.05
CA ALA A 227 5.09 -23.99 -7.44
C ALA A 227 5.73 -22.60 -7.62
N ALA A 228 6.48 -22.09 -6.63
CA ALA A 228 7.19 -20.82 -6.75
C ALA A 228 8.38 -20.92 -7.74
N ASN A 229 8.66 -19.84 -8.47
CA ASN A 229 9.82 -19.73 -9.33
C ASN A 229 10.99 -19.07 -8.58
N LEU A 230 11.95 -19.85 -8.12
CA LEU A 230 13.19 -19.43 -7.44
C LEU A 230 14.41 -19.55 -8.37
N SER A 231 14.23 -19.62 -9.69
CA SER A 231 15.33 -19.79 -10.63
C SER A 231 16.38 -18.67 -10.50
N GLY A 232 17.65 -19.04 -10.36
CA GLY A 232 18.74 -18.09 -10.15
C GLY A 232 18.71 -17.31 -8.82
N ALA A 233 17.80 -17.62 -7.90
CA ALA A 233 17.72 -16.92 -6.62
C ALA A 233 18.93 -17.25 -5.73
N ASN A 234 19.36 -16.28 -4.92
CA ASN A 234 20.40 -16.49 -3.92
C ASN A 234 19.77 -16.86 -2.57
N LEU A 235 19.85 -18.12 -2.16
CA LEU A 235 19.34 -18.63 -0.88
C LEU A 235 20.47 -18.93 0.12
N ALA A 236 21.68 -18.39 -0.10
CA ALA A 236 22.83 -18.68 0.74
C ALA A 236 22.54 -18.33 2.22
N GLY A 237 22.72 -19.29 3.13
CA GLY A 237 22.43 -19.15 4.56
C GLY A 237 20.96 -18.97 4.93
N ALA A 238 20.02 -19.10 3.97
CA ALA A 238 18.60 -18.94 4.24
C ALA A 238 18.05 -20.11 5.09
N ASN A 239 17.08 -19.81 5.96
CA ASN A 239 16.38 -20.81 6.75
C ASN A 239 15.10 -21.28 6.05
N LEU A 240 15.10 -22.47 5.46
CA LEU A 240 13.93 -23.10 4.83
C LEU A 240 13.41 -24.30 5.65
N GLN A 241 13.70 -24.35 6.95
CA GLN A 241 13.21 -25.44 7.81
C GLN A 241 11.68 -25.54 7.74
N GLN A 242 11.17 -26.76 7.57
CA GLN A 242 9.73 -27.05 7.43
C GLN A 242 9.02 -26.30 6.29
N ALA A 243 9.76 -25.65 5.36
CA ALA A 243 9.15 -24.96 4.24
C ALA A 243 8.58 -25.95 3.21
N ASN A 244 7.49 -25.59 2.55
CA ASN A 244 6.89 -26.39 1.49
C ASN A 244 7.30 -25.89 0.10
N LEU A 245 8.25 -26.56 -0.54
CA LEU A 245 8.74 -26.26 -1.90
C LEU A 245 8.20 -27.25 -2.94
N TYR A 246 7.04 -27.86 -2.71
CA TYR A 246 6.42 -28.76 -3.68
C TYR A 246 6.30 -28.09 -5.05
N LEU A 247 6.82 -28.73 -6.11
CA LEU A 247 6.85 -28.20 -7.50
C LEU A 247 7.65 -26.88 -7.69
N ALA A 248 8.42 -26.41 -6.72
CA ALA A 248 9.19 -25.18 -6.87
C ALA A 248 10.31 -25.33 -7.91
N ASN A 249 10.59 -24.26 -8.66
CA ASN A 249 11.70 -24.21 -9.60
C ASN A 249 12.92 -23.52 -8.97
N LEU A 250 13.96 -24.27 -8.62
CA LEU A 250 15.24 -23.80 -8.10
C LEU A 250 16.39 -23.89 -9.12
N HIS A 251 16.11 -23.98 -10.43
CA HIS A 251 17.15 -24.02 -11.46
C HIS A 251 18.16 -22.88 -11.29
N GLY A 252 19.44 -23.21 -11.11
CA GLY A 252 20.51 -22.23 -10.93
C GLY A 252 20.47 -21.44 -9.62
N ALA A 253 19.62 -21.80 -8.65
CA ALA A 253 19.59 -21.16 -7.34
C ALA A 253 20.85 -21.51 -6.52
N THR A 254 21.36 -20.56 -5.74
CA THR A 254 22.50 -20.77 -4.83
C THR A 254 21.99 -21.23 -3.47
N LEU A 255 22.43 -22.42 -3.01
CA LEU A 255 21.94 -23.07 -1.77
C LEU A 255 23.03 -23.27 -0.70
N GLY A 256 24.15 -22.54 -0.78
CA GLY A 256 25.24 -22.66 0.18
C GLY A 256 24.77 -22.37 1.61
N GLU A 257 25.00 -23.27 2.56
CA GLU A 257 24.57 -23.13 3.97
C GLU A 257 23.05 -22.98 4.18
N THR A 258 22.22 -23.23 3.16
CA THR A 258 20.76 -23.20 3.30
C THR A 258 20.28 -24.32 4.22
N MET A 259 19.46 -23.99 5.21
CA MET A 259 18.88 -24.99 6.12
C MET A 259 17.59 -25.56 5.55
N LEU A 260 17.58 -26.85 5.21
CA LEU A 260 16.43 -27.54 4.58
C LEU A 260 15.79 -28.60 5.47
N THR A 261 16.11 -28.66 6.77
CA THR A 261 15.59 -29.68 7.68
C THR A 261 14.06 -29.68 7.70
N GLY A 262 13.45 -30.81 7.31
CA GLY A 262 11.99 -30.96 7.22
C GLY A 262 11.32 -30.26 6.04
N ALA A 263 12.09 -29.64 5.13
CA ALA A 263 11.51 -29.01 3.94
C ALA A 263 10.91 -30.07 3.00
N ASN A 264 9.73 -29.79 2.45
CA ASN A 264 9.12 -30.63 1.41
C ASN A 264 9.68 -30.23 0.04
N LEU A 265 10.59 -31.04 -0.50
CA LEU A 265 11.23 -30.85 -1.80
C LEU A 265 10.62 -31.72 -2.91
N ARG A 266 9.45 -32.33 -2.69
CA ARG A 266 8.84 -33.23 -3.68
C ARG A 266 8.61 -32.48 -5.00
N GLU A 267 9.09 -33.04 -6.10
CA GLU A 267 8.99 -32.46 -7.45
C GLU A 267 9.62 -31.07 -7.63
N ALA A 268 10.45 -30.62 -6.68
CA ALA A 268 11.25 -29.42 -6.86
C ALA A 268 12.33 -29.65 -7.94
N LYS A 269 12.57 -28.63 -8.77
CA LYS A 269 13.53 -28.69 -9.89
C LYS A 269 14.81 -27.95 -9.54
N PHE A 270 15.97 -28.57 -9.71
CA PHE A 270 17.28 -27.95 -9.39
C PHE A 270 18.21 -27.82 -10.61
N GLY A 271 18.00 -28.66 -11.62
CA GLY A 271 18.85 -28.80 -12.81
C GLY A 271 18.32 -28.08 -14.03
#